data_AF-A0ABD1UN98-F1
#
_entry.id   AF-A0ABD1UN98-F1
#
_cell.length_a   1.000
_cell.length_b   1.000
_cell.length_c   1.000
_cell.angle_alpha   90.00
_cell.angle_beta   90.00
_cell.angle_gamma   90.00
#
_symmetry.space_group_name_H-M   'P 1'
#
loop_
_entity.id
_entity.type
_entity.pdbx_description
1 polymer ?
#
loop_
_entity_poly.entity_id
_entity_poly.type
_entity_poly.pdbx_seq_one_letter_code
_entity_poly.pdbx_strand_id
1 'polypeptide(L)'
;MEENGRIRTKTNRSGGIQGGISNGEIINMRIGFKPTSTISRKQNTVTRDKHETELIARGRHDPCVVPRAVPMVEAAVALVLVDQLMAQYAQCMLFPINPALQEPMELNNQKPVQIPH
;
A
#
# COMPACT_ATOMS: atom_id res chain seq x y z
N MET A 1 -12.68 20.08 -12.82
CA MET A 1 -12.00 21.02 -11.92
C MET A 1 -12.80 21.06 -10.64
N GLU A 2 -12.16 20.83 -9.49
CA GLU A 2 -12.75 21.17 -8.19
C GLU A 2 -12.66 22.69 -7.97
N GLU A 3 -13.44 23.19 -7.01
CA GLU A 3 -13.53 24.61 -6.59
C GLU A 3 -12.19 25.20 -6.11
N ASN A 4 -11.19 24.34 -5.87
CA ASN A 4 -9.83 24.67 -5.45
C ASN A 4 -8.81 24.74 -6.62
N GLY A 5 -9.26 24.66 -7.88
CA GLY A 5 -8.40 24.78 -9.07
C GLY A 5 -7.55 23.54 -9.39
N ARG A 6 -7.68 22.43 -8.65
CA ARG A 6 -6.92 21.21 -8.92
C ARG A 6 -7.52 20.42 -10.08
N ILE A 7 -6.65 20.02 -11.02
CA ILE A 7 -6.99 19.13 -12.13
C ILE A 7 -7.05 17.71 -11.58
N ARG A 8 -8.21 17.07 -11.75
CA ARG A 8 -8.48 15.69 -11.33
C ARG A 8 -9.06 14.90 -12.48
N THR A 9 -8.88 13.59 -12.43
CA THR A 9 -9.49 12.70 -13.41
C THR A 9 -10.98 12.59 -13.17
N LYS A 10 -11.79 12.44 -14.24
CA LYS A 10 -13.24 12.25 -14.09
C LYS A 10 -13.59 10.91 -13.44
N THR A 11 -12.70 9.93 -13.54
CA THR A 11 -12.89 8.57 -13.00
C THR A 11 -11.57 8.01 -12.48
N ASN A 12 -11.60 7.34 -11.33
CA ASN A 12 -10.44 6.70 -10.73
C ASN A 12 -10.37 5.18 -11.03
N ARG A 13 -10.36 4.80 -12.32
CA ARG A 13 -10.28 3.37 -12.71
C ARG A 13 -8.90 2.76 -12.49
N SER A 14 -7.86 3.60 -12.50
CA SER A 14 -6.48 3.20 -12.25
C SER A 14 -6.15 3.05 -10.75
N GLY A 15 -7.09 3.38 -9.86
CA GLY A 15 -6.91 3.22 -8.42
C GLY A 15 -5.83 4.12 -7.83
N GLY A 16 -5.71 5.36 -8.31
CA GLY A 16 -4.77 6.36 -7.79
C GLY A 16 -3.35 6.27 -8.34
N ILE A 17 -3.04 5.23 -9.14
CA ILE A 17 -1.70 4.97 -9.64
C ILE A 17 -1.73 4.78 -11.16
N GLN A 18 -0.91 5.51 -11.90
CA GLN A 18 -0.78 5.40 -13.36
C GLN A 18 0.69 5.28 -13.75
N GLY A 19 1.04 4.24 -14.51
CA GLY A 19 2.44 4.02 -14.90
C GLY A 19 3.41 3.87 -13.72
N GLY A 20 2.92 3.46 -12.55
CA GLY A 20 3.72 3.38 -11.32
C GLY A 20 3.82 4.69 -10.52
N ILE A 21 3.18 5.77 -10.96
CA ILE A 21 3.22 7.09 -10.32
C ILE A 21 1.84 7.44 -9.75
N SER A 22 1.78 8.01 -8.55
CA SER A 22 0.54 8.51 -7.97
C SER A 22 -0.01 9.69 -8.77
N ASN A 23 -1.29 9.65 -9.15
CA ASN A 23 -1.93 10.66 -10.01
C ASN A 23 -2.78 11.71 -9.26
N GLY A 24 -2.71 11.72 -7.93
CA GLY A 24 -3.49 12.61 -7.06
C GLY A 24 -4.91 12.13 -6.74
N GLU A 25 -5.35 11.00 -7.30
CA GLU A 25 -6.59 10.33 -6.90
C GLU A 25 -6.38 9.41 -5.69
N ILE A 26 -7.49 8.95 -5.10
CA ILE A 26 -7.46 7.98 -3.99
C ILE A 26 -6.76 6.69 -4.43
N ILE A 27 -5.74 6.26 -3.70
CA ILE A 27 -5.11 4.96 -3.93
C ILE A 27 -6.09 3.86 -3.53
N ASN A 28 -6.51 3.04 -4.49
CA ASN A 28 -7.50 1.98 -4.29
C ASN A 28 -6.92 0.65 -4.77
N MET A 29 -6.76 -0.30 -3.85
CA MET A 29 -6.13 -1.60 -4.09
C MET A 29 -7.06 -2.74 -3.65
N ARG A 30 -7.10 -3.82 -4.45
CA ARG A 30 -7.80 -5.06 -4.11
C ARG A 30 -6.78 -6.17 -3.91
N ILE A 31 -6.87 -6.87 -2.78
CA ILE A 31 -5.88 -7.86 -2.36
C ILE A 31 -6.57 -9.20 -2.13
N GLY A 32 -6.08 -10.24 -2.79
CA GLY A 32 -6.55 -11.61 -2.61
C GLY A 32 -5.81 -12.29 -1.47
N PHE A 33 -6.54 -12.82 -0.48
CA PHE A 33 -5.98 -13.65 0.58
C PHE A 33 -6.30 -15.11 0.33
N LYS A 34 -5.28 -15.97 0.37
CA LYS A 34 -5.49 -17.42 0.32
C LYS A 34 -6.24 -17.92 1.55
N PRO A 35 -7.15 -18.90 1.44
CA PRO A 35 -7.77 -19.55 2.59
C PRO A 35 -6.74 -20.18 3.53
N THR A 36 -7.12 -20.33 4.81
CA THR A 36 -6.31 -21.03 5.80
C THR A 36 -6.09 -22.48 5.37
N SER A 37 -4.84 -22.93 5.42
CA SER A 37 -4.44 -24.26 4.94
C SER A 37 -4.92 -25.41 5.84
N THR A 38 -5.41 -25.10 7.05
CA THR A 38 -5.90 -26.11 7.98
C THR A 38 -7.38 -26.39 7.74
N ILE A 39 -7.63 -27.30 6.80
CA ILE A 39 -8.93 -27.93 6.67
C ILE A 39 -9.00 -29.03 7.74
N SER A 40 -9.99 -29.00 8.64
CA SER A 40 -10.25 -30.06 9.65
C SER A 40 -10.77 -31.38 9.04
N ARG A 41 -10.49 -31.63 7.75
CA ARG A 41 -10.79 -32.91 7.09
C ARG A 41 -9.57 -33.81 7.23
N LYS A 42 -9.83 -35.09 7.47
CA LYS A 42 -8.82 -36.14 7.35
C LYS A 42 -8.17 -36.03 5.97
N GLN A 43 -6.86 -35.83 5.94
CA GLN A 43 -6.07 -35.90 4.72
C GLN A 43 -5.22 -37.16 4.80
N ASN A 44 -5.35 -38.03 3.80
CA ASN A 44 -4.39 -39.10 3.59
C ASN A 44 -3.09 -38.43 3.16
N THR A 45 -2.06 -38.53 3.99
CA THR A 45 -0.74 -38.00 3.68
C THR A 45 0.28 -39.13 3.73
N VAL A 46 1.41 -38.90 3.10
CA VAL A 46 2.50 -39.87 3.07
C VAL A 46 3.59 -39.31 3.97
N THR A 47 4.00 -40.11 4.95
CA THR A 47 5.14 -39.78 5.81
C THR A 47 6.42 -39.71 4.96
N ARG A 48 7.49 -39.07 5.47
CA ARG A 48 8.78 -39.02 4.76
C ARG A 48 9.32 -40.43 4.43
N ASP A 49 8.90 -41.43 5.19
CA ASP A 49 9.25 -42.85 5.02
C ASP A 49 8.29 -43.64 4.13
N LYS A 50 7.45 -42.94 3.35
CA LYS A 50 6.49 -43.51 2.36
C LYS A 50 5.36 -44.37 2.92
N HIS A 51 5.12 -44.33 4.23
CA HIS A 51 3.94 -44.96 4.83
C HIS A 51 2.74 -44.02 4.76
N GLU A 52 1.59 -44.56 4.37
CA GLU A 52 0.30 -43.86 4.34
C GLU A 52 -0.18 -43.62 5.76
N THR A 53 -0.43 -42.35 6.12
CA THR A 53 -0.92 -41.96 7.45
C THR A 53 -2.09 -40.98 7.31
N GLU A 54 -3.11 -41.11 8.17
CA GLU A 54 -4.14 -40.08 8.28
C GLU A 54 -3.60 -38.90 9.10
N LEU A 55 -3.51 -37.72 8.47
CA LEU A 55 -3.19 -36.48 9.17
C LEU A 55 -4.49 -35.80 9.62
N ILE A 56 -4.75 -35.82 10.93
CA ILE A 56 -5.77 -34.97 11.55
C ILE A 56 -5.07 -33.71 12.03
N ALA A 57 -4.98 -32.71 11.15
CA ALA A 57 -4.39 -31.43 11.50
C ALA A 57 -5.33 -30.65 12.43
N ARG A 58 -5.16 -30.77 13.76
CA ARG A 58 -5.70 -29.83 14.75
C ARG A 58 -4.90 -28.52 14.70
N GLY A 59 -5.10 -27.75 13.64
CA GLY A 59 -4.51 -26.41 13.48
C GLY A 59 -5.52 -25.30 13.70
N ARG A 60 -5.02 -24.16 14.21
CA ARG A 60 -5.72 -22.92 14.61
C ARG A 60 -7.15 -22.74 14.08
N HIS A 61 -8.08 -22.58 15.02
CA HIS A 61 -9.48 -22.22 14.85
C HIS A 61 -9.73 -20.78 14.36
N ASP A 62 -8.87 -20.21 13.51
CA ASP A 62 -9.18 -18.94 12.86
C ASP A 62 -9.89 -19.25 11.52
N PRO A 63 -11.24 -19.24 11.47
CA PRO A 63 -11.98 -19.61 10.26
C PRO A 63 -11.75 -18.64 9.10
N CYS A 64 -11.22 -17.43 9.38
CA CYS A 64 -10.94 -16.41 8.39
C CYS A 64 -9.74 -15.55 8.79
N VAL A 65 -8.74 -15.46 7.91
CA VAL A 65 -7.56 -14.59 8.10
C VAL A 65 -7.81 -13.13 7.69
N VAL A 66 -8.89 -12.87 6.95
CA VAL A 66 -9.15 -11.57 6.32
C VAL A 66 -9.27 -10.42 7.33
N PRO A 67 -10.04 -10.52 8.43
CA PRO A 67 -10.18 -9.39 9.37
C PRO A 67 -8.85 -8.96 9.98
N ARG A 68 -7.94 -9.92 10.24
CA ARG A 68 -6.62 -9.64 10.78
C ARG A 68 -5.64 -9.13 9.72
N ALA A 69 -5.86 -9.48 8.46
CA ALA A 69 -4.95 -9.11 7.38
C ALA A 69 -5.12 -7.64 6.93
N VAL A 70 -6.31 -7.06 7.10
CA VAL A 70 -6.59 -5.65 6.79
C VAL A 70 -5.59 -4.69 7.46
N PRO A 71 -5.43 -4.67 8.80
CA PRO A 71 -4.48 -3.75 9.44
C PRO A 71 -3.01 -4.03 9.06
N MET A 72 -2.67 -5.28 8.72
CA MET A 72 -1.32 -5.62 8.25
C MET A 72 -1.04 -5.01 6.87
N VAL A 73 -2.01 -5.07 5.97
CA VAL A 73 -1.92 -4.43 4.65
C VAL A 73 -1.82 -2.93 4.78
N GLU A 74 -2.67 -2.31 5.60
CA GLU A 74 -2.65 -0.85 5.80
C GLU A 74 -1.28 -0.37 6.29
N ALA A 75 -0.71 -1.08 7.27
CA ALA A 75 0.63 -0.78 7.77
C ALA A 75 1.71 -0.95 6.67
N ALA A 76 1.66 -2.03 5.89
CA ALA A 76 2.60 -2.26 4.80
C ALA A 76 2.52 -1.17 3.72
N VAL A 77 1.30 -0.74 3.37
CA VAL A 77 1.07 0.35 2.41
C VAL A 77 1.61 1.68 2.96
N ALA A 78 1.35 1.99 4.23
CA ALA A 78 1.87 3.22 4.85
C ALA A 78 3.41 3.26 4.84
N LEU A 79 4.07 2.14 5.16
CA LEU A 79 5.53 2.04 5.10
C LEU A 79 6.08 2.29 3.70
N VAL A 80 5.48 1.66 2.68
CA VAL A 80 5.90 1.87 1.28
C VAL A 80 5.69 3.32 0.85
N LEU A 81 4.57 3.95 1.21
CA LEU A 81 4.32 5.35 0.85
C LEU A 81 5.35 6.31 1.48
N VAL A 82 5.72 6.08 2.74
CA VAL A 82 6.77 6.86 3.41
C VAL A 82 8.13 6.65 2.74
N ASP A 83 8.48 5.41 2.42
CA ASP A 83 9.72 5.09 1.71
C ASP A 83 9.81 5.79 0.34
N GLN A 84 8.75 5.72 -0.46
CA GLN A 84 8.70 6.39 -1.76
C GLN A 84 8.76 7.92 -1.64
N LEU A 85 8.10 8.49 -0.63
CA LEU A 85 8.22 9.91 -0.33
C LEU A 85 9.67 10.29 0.03
N MET A 86 10.30 9.53 0.92
CA MET A 86 11.69 9.79 1.32
C MET A 86 12.66 9.65 0.14
N ALA A 87 12.48 8.64 -0.71
CA ALA A 87 13.26 8.46 -1.92
C ALA A 87 13.11 9.65 -2.88
N GLN A 88 11.88 10.15 -3.07
CA GLN A 88 11.64 11.33 -3.88
C GLN A 88 12.31 12.59 -3.29
N TYR A 89 12.23 12.79 -1.98
CA TYR A 89 12.95 13.89 -1.32
C TYR A 89 14.46 13.76 -1.46
N ALA A 90 15.02 12.57 -1.27
CA ALA A 90 16.45 12.32 -1.44
C ALA A 90 16.93 12.51 -2.89
N GLN A 91 16.08 12.30 -3.89
CA GLN A 91 16.43 12.51 -5.29
C GLN A 91 16.23 13.97 -5.73
N CYS A 92 15.09 14.57 -5.38
CA CYS A 92 14.65 15.86 -5.91
C CYS A 92 14.97 17.04 -5.01
N MET A 93 15.23 16.81 -3.71
CA MET A 93 15.41 17.88 -2.69
C MET A 93 16.77 17.84 -1.99
N LEU A 94 17.65 16.89 -2.36
CA LEU A 94 18.99 16.74 -1.75
C LEU A 94 19.99 17.78 -2.24
N PHE A 95 19.78 18.32 -3.44
CA PHE A 95 20.44 19.54 -3.90
C PHE A 95 19.45 20.69 -3.78
N PRO A 96 19.90 21.91 -3.41
CA PRO A 96 19.02 23.06 -3.38
C PRO A 96 18.36 23.19 -4.75
N ILE A 97 17.03 23.26 -4.72
CA ILE A 97 16.21 23.49 -5.90
C ILE A 97 16.79 24.69 -6.64
N ASN A 98 17.27 24.48 -7.87
CA ASN A 98 17.78 25.58 -8.70
C ASN A 98 16.57 26.41 -9.18
N PRO A 99 16.33 27.60 -8.62
CA PRO A 99 15.14 28.40 -8.96
C PRO A 99 15.12 28.81 -10.43
N ALA A 100 16.26 28.76 -11.12
CA ALA A 100 16.37 29.06 -12.54
C ALA A 100 15.90 27.92 -13.47
N LEU A 101 15.64 26.71 -12.94
CA LEU A 101 15.21 25.53 -13.71
C LEU A 101 13.77 25.08 -13.42
N GLN A 102 13.11 25.66 -12.41
CA GLN A 102 11.68 25.45 -12.19
C GLN A 102 10.88 26.53 -12.93
N GLU A 103 9.82 26.12 -13.62
CA GLU A 103 8.73 27.05 -13.92
C GLU A 103 8.14 27.55 -12.59
N PRO A 104 7.84 28.86 -12.47
CA PRO A 104 7.33 29.41 -11.24
C PRO A 104 6.00 28.74 -10.91
N MET A 105 5.99 27.90 -9.87
CA MET A 105 4.75 27.56 -9.21
C MET A 105 4.23 28.83 -8.55
N GLU A 106 3.15 29.38 -9.10
CA GLU A 106 2.34 30.42 -8.46
C GLU A 106 1.87 29.89 -7.10
N LEU A 107 2.67 30.14 -6.08
CA LEU A 107 2.45 29.68 -4.73
C LEU A 107 1.36 30.59 -4.14
N ASN A 108 0.11 30.13 -4.22
CA ASN A 108 -1.01 30.84 -3.64
C ASN A 108 -0.83 30.93 -2.11
N ASN A 109 -0.25 32.04 -1.64
CA ASN A 109 -0.19 32.60 -0.28
C ASN A 109 -0.60 31.70 0.91
N GLN A 110 0.00 30.53 1.06
CA GLN A 110 -0.07 29.78 2.31
C GLN A 110 1.02 30.30 3.25
N LYS A 111 0.59 31.01 4.29
CA LYS A 111 1.47 31.52 5.35
C LYS A 111 2.36 30.38 5.88
N PRO A 112 3.66 30.63 6.14
CA PRO A 112 4.55 29.62 6.67
C PRO A 112 4.05 29.13 8.03
N VAL A 113 3.92 27.81 8.17
CA VAL A 113 3.66 27.14 9.45
C VAL A 113 4.91 27.34 10.31
N GLN A 114 4.79 28.13 11.36
CA GLN A 114 5.84 28.28 12.38
C GLN A 114 5.96 26.99 13.18
N ILE A 115 7.14 26.40 13.15
CA ILE A 115 7.50 25.23 13.95
C ILE A 115 8.02 25.77 15.30
N PRO A 116 7.39 25.48 16.44
CA PRO A 116 7.90 25.92 17.73
C PRO A 116 9.17 25.16 18.11
N HIS A 117 10.12 25.90 18.69
CA HIS A 117 11.30 25.37 19.39
C HIS A 117 10.92 24.67 20.70
#